data_AF-K2S2S2-F1
#
_entry.id   AF-K2S2S2-F1
#
_cell.length_a   1.000
_cell.length_b   1.000
_cell.length_c   1.000
_cell.angle_alpha   90.00
_cell.angle_beta   90.00
_cell.angle_gamma   90.00
#
_symmetry.space_group_name_H-M   'P 1'
#
loop_
_entity.id
_entity.type
_entity.pdbx_description
1 polymer ?
#
loop_
_entity_poly.entity_id
_entity_poly.type
_entity_poly.pdbx_seq_one_letter_code
_entity_poly.pdbx_strand_id
1 'polypeptide(L)'
;MKPNTGFIEVDVPMNVHGNYDKRKGVKWGEAMRKAQDNGESAFGLAAGFSGLAKTAVPARAGAASRADIQEMELEDDSVEQLLQRFEDANDKGHVLNKQTLGGQIMKDETGKPIYMLGSYRGKELHLTKIAGIVQMRPQFHHLDAVRELSNANRRREREAAEGARANEPRAVQMTIKNDDGDSAQSKEFLFRAQEEKWTKLRYYDEETDEAFATYHDKMFVRDVENAAKLRSSMTNEQYLDAISAEHHDPSGRSKKKPLTKRQMQRIEDSDESDIDEDGHDKDAGAQLEGDR
;
A
#
# COMPACT_ATOMS: atom_id res chain seq x y z
N MET A 1 3.82 10.62 1.61
CA MET A 1 2.90 10.02 0.62
C MET A 1 3.14 10.61 -0.76
N LYS A 2 3.02 9.78 -1.81
CA LYS A 2 2.94 10.17 -3.22
C LYS A 2 1.50 9.90 -3.71
N PRO A 3 0.64 10.92 -3.88
CA PRO A 3 -0.80 10.73 -4.10
C PRO A 3 -1.16 10.04 -5.42
N ASN A 4 -0.44 10.29 -6.50
CA ASN A 4 -0.77 9.76 -7.82
C ASN A 4 -0.33 8.30 -7.97
N THR A 5 0.93 8.02 -7.62
CA THR A 5 1.52 6.68 -7.64
C THR A 5 1.11 5.81 -6.45
N GLY A 6 0.61 6.42 -5.38
CA GLY A 6 0.05 5.72 -4.23
C GLY A 6 1.10 5.17 -3.26
N PHE A 7 2.35 5.63 -3.31
CA PHE A 7 3.36 5.23 -2.32
C PHE A 7 3.12 5.93 -0.98
N ILE A 8 3.09 5.15 0.10
CA ILE A 8 3.02 5.64 1.46
C ILE A 8 4.23 5.11 2.23
N GLU A 9 4.87 6.00 2.97
CA GLU A 9 5.91 5.66 3.93
C GLU A 9 5.55 6.26 5.27
N VAL A 10 5.84 5.51 6.33
CA VAL A 10 5.65 5.89 7.73
C VAL A 10 6.96 5.59 8.45
N ASP A 11 7.55 6.61 9.05
CA ASP A 11 8.73 6.46 9.90
C ASP A 11 8.27 6.18 11.33
N VAL A 12 8.61 5.00 11.85
CA VAL A 12 8.30 4.57 13.22
C VAL A 12 9.56 4.70 14.08
N PRO A 13 9.54 5.48 15.18
CA PRO A 13 10.69 5.57 16.07
C PRO A 13 10.93 4.24 16.79
N MET A 14 12.20 3.86 16.94
CA MET A 14 12.63 2.65 17.63
C MET A 14 13.19 3.00 18.99
N ASN A 15 12.99 2.13 19.98
CA ASN A 15 13.62 2.28 21.28
C ASN A 15 15.10 1.89 21.20
N VAL A 16 15.99 2.89 21.25
CA VAL A 16 17.45 2.70 21.19
C VAL A 16 18.08 2.30 22.53
N HIS A 17 17.30 2.31 23.62
CA HIS A 17 17.77 2.00 24.98
C HIS A 17 17.53 0.54 25.38
N GLY A 18 16.63 -0.18 24.70
CA GLY A 18 16.30 -1.58 24.99
C GLY A 18 16.39 -2.46 23.75
N ASN A 19 17.05 -3.62 23.86
CA ASN A 19 17.19 -4.62 22.79
C ASN A 19 17.73 -4.06 21.46
N TYR A 20 18.63 -3.07 21.53
CA TYR A 20 19.19 -2.37 20.39
C TYR A 20 20.72 -2.54 20.32
N ASP A 21 21.22 -2.95 19.15
CA ASP A 21 22.66 -3.04 18.89
C ASP A 21 23.19 -1.65 18.53
N LYS A 22 23.74 -0.95 19.53
CA LYS A 22 24.24 0.43 19.39
C LYS A 22 25.31 0.56 18.29
N ARG A 23 26.20 -0.43 18.15
CA ARG A 23 27.28 -0.39 17.15
C ARG A 23 26.73 -0.47 15.73
N LYS A 24 25.80 -1.40 15.47
CA LYS A 24 25.12 -1.47 14.16
C LYS A 24 24.26 -0.26 13.91
N GLY A 25 23.62 0.25 14.95
CA GLY A 25 22.82 1.47 14.90
C GLY A 25 23.59 2.69 14.40
N VAL A 26 24.78 2.92 14.95
CA VAL A 26 25.70 3.98 14.51
C VAL A 26 26.19 3.71 13.08
N LYS A 27 26.61 2.47 12.77
CA LYS A 27 27.10 2.11 11.42
C LYS A 27 26.07 2.41 10.33
N TRP A 28 24.82 2.00 10.54
CA TRP A 28 23.75 2.21 9.56
C TRP A 28 23.22 3.64 9.55
N GLY A 29 23.18 4.32 10.70
CA GLY A 29 22.81 5.73 10.77
C GLY A 29 23.80 6.62 10.02
N GLU A 30 25.10 6.40 10.20
CA GLU A 30 26.15 7.09 9.44
C GLU A 30 26.07 6.81 7.94
N ALA A 31 25.84 5.56 7.54
CA ALA A 31 25.69 5.22 6.13
C ALA A 31 24.50 5.95 5.48
N MET A 32 23.35 5.97 6.16
CA MET A 32 22.16 6.71 5.71
C MET A 32 22.43 8.21 5.59
N ARG A 33 23.09 8.81 6.59
CA ARG A 33 23.42 10.23 6.58
C ARG A 33 24.38 10.58 5.44
N LYS A 34 25.46 9.82 5.27
CA LYS A 34 26.43 10.02 4.18
C LYS A 34 25.80 9.84 2.80
N ALA A 35 24.86 8.90 2.65
CA ALA A 35 24.10 8.74 1.40
C ALA A 35 23.21 9.96 1.12
N GLN A 36 22.54 10.49 2.14
CA GLN A 36 21.77 11.74 2.03
C GLN A 36 22.64 12.95 1.66
N ASP A 37 23.81 13.08 2.30
CA ASP A 37 24.78 14.15 1.98
C ASP A 37 25.31 14.05 0.54
N ASN A 38 25.43 12.83 0.01
CA ASN A 38 25.76 12.58 -1.40
C ASN A 38 24.57 12.83 -2.37
N GLY A 39 23.45 13.37 -1.88
CA GLY A 39 22.29 13.77 -2.67
C GLY A 39 21.22 12.69 -2.85
N GLU A 40 21.31 11.56 -2.12
CA GLU A 40 20.30 10.51 -2.20
C GLU A 40 19.15 10.77 -1.20
N SER A 41 18.01 11.18 -1.73
CA SER A 41 16.84 11.58 -0.93
C SER A 41 15.69 10.58 -0.98
N ALA A 42 15.80 9.53 -1.80
CA ALA A 42 14.79 8.49 -1.94
C ALA A 42 15.48 7.12 -1.98
N PHE A 43 14.98 6.19 -1.17
CA PHE A 43 15.45 4.81 -1.06
C PHE A 43 14.31 3.84 -1.43
N GLY A 44 14.63 2.57 -1.73
CA GLY A 44 13.62 1.57 -2.09
C GLY A 44 12.91 1.78 -3.43
N LEU A 45 11.80 1.07 -3.64
CA LEU A 45 11.05 1.05 -4.91
C LEU A 45 10.50 2.43 -5.31
N ALA A 46 10.19 3.28 -4.32
CA ALA A 46 9.69 4.63 -4.55
C ALA A 46 10.78 5.61 -5.04
N ALA A 47 12.06 5.22 -4.97
CA ALA A 47 13.18 5.93 -5.58
C ALA A 47 13.28 5.69 -7.10
N GLY A 48 12.56 4.70 -7.63
CA GLY A 48 12.52 4.37 -9.05
C GLY A 48 13.87 3.86 -9.58
N PHE A 49 14.25 4.29 -10.78
CA PHE A 49 15.50 3.87 -11.42
C PHE A 49 16.75 4.54 -10.84
N SER A 50 16.66 5.44 -9.85
CA SER A 50 17.88 6.10 -9.31
C SER A 50 18.92 5.10 -8.77
N GLY A 51 18.47 3.99 -8.17
CA GLY A 51 19.33 2.91 -7.67
C GLY A 51 19.85 1.96 -8.75
N LEU A 52 19.23 1.91 -9.94
CA LEU A 52 19.69 1.11 -11.09
C LEU A 52 20.43 1.96 -12.15
N ALA A 53 20.08 3.22 -12.34
CA ALA A 53 20.63 4.09 -13.39
C ALA A 53 22.07 4.51 -13.10
N LYS A 54 22.49 4.52 -11.82
CA LYS A 54 23.90 4.67 -11.44
C LYS A 54 24.71 3.38 -11.60
N THR A 55 24.05 2.23 -11.85
CA THR A 55 24.68 0.93 -12.09
C THR A 55 24.98 0.63 -13.56
N ALA A 56 24.82 1.60 -14.46
CA ALA A 56 25.23 1.48 -15.87
C ALA A 56 26.76 1.57 -16.02
N VAL A 57 27.50 0.77 -15.25
CA VAL A 57 28.87 0.37 -15.55
C VAL A 57 28.75 -1.03 -16.18
N PRO A 58 29.29 -1.27 -17.39
CA PRO A 58 29.17 -2.58 -18.02
C PRO A 58 29.73 -3.66 -17.09
N ALA A 59 28.95 -4.72 -16.91
CA ALA A 59 29.28 -5.88 -16.10
C ALA A 59 30.59 -6.53 -16.58
N ARG A 60 31.71 -6.08 -16.02
CA ARG A 60 32.91 -6.89 -15.86
C ARG A 60 33.34 -6.78 -14.40
N ALA A 61 33.32 -7.93 -13.74
CA ALA A 61 33.78 -8.25 -12.39
C ALA A 61 32.89 -7.79 -11.21
N GLY A 62 32.22 -8.79 -10.63
CA GLY A 62 31.73 -8.80 -9.25
C GLY A 62 30.34 -8.23 -9.07
N ALA A 63 29.33 -9.09 -9.11
CA ALA A 63 28.13 -8.84 -8.33
C ALA A 63 28.61 -8.63 -6.88
N ALA A 64 28.30 -7.47 -6.28
CA ALA A 64 28.71 -7.17 -4.92
C ALA A 64 28.31 -8.35 -4.03
N SER A 65 29.31 -9.02 -3.48
CA SER A 65 29.11 -10.16 -2.59
C SER A 65 28.40 -9.63 -1.34
N ARG A 66 27.65 -10.48 -0.66
CA ARG A 66 27.12 -10.18 0.69
C ARG A 66 28.24 -9.75 1.66
N ALA A 67 29.49 -10.09 1.34
CA ALA A 67 30.71 -9.62 2.02
C ALA A 67 31.02 -8.13 1.80
N ASP A 68 30.77 -7.58 0.60
CA ASP A 68 31.07 -6.16 0.28
C ASP A 68 30.14 -5.18 1.01
N ILE A 69 28.93 -5.62 1.38
CA ILE A 69 27.99 -4.85 2.22
C ILE A 69 28.47 -4.84 3.68
N GLN A 70 29.17 -5.89 4.11
CA GLN A 70 29.70 -6.03 5.47
C GLN A 70 30.93 -5.12 5.68
N GLU A 71 31.74 -4.95 4.63
CA GLU A 71 33.04 -4.27 4.61
C GLU A 71 32.93 -2.78 4.23
N MET A 72 31.85 -2.12 4.63
CA MET A 72 31.91 -0.67 4.78
C MET A 72 32.85 -0.37 5.96
N GLU A 73 34.10 -0.07 5.66
CA GLU A 73 35.04 0.62 6.54
C GLU A 73 34.56 2.07 6.70
N LEU A 74 33.50 2.27 7.49
CA LEU A 74 33.48 3.49 8.29
C LEU A 74 34.71 3.38 9.19
N GLU A 75 35.54 4.42 9.25
CA GLU A 75 36.69 4.47 10.16
C GLU A 75 36.23 3.95 11.53
N ASP A 76 36.69 2.77 11.95
CA ASP A 76 36.19 2.11 13.17
C ASP A 76 36.39 3.04 14.38
N ASP A 77 37.42 3.89 14.33
CA ASP A 77 37.69 4.97 15.29
C ASP A 77 36.56 6.01 15.37
N SER A 78 35.89 6.32 14.25
CA SER A 78 34.74 7.23 14.22
C SER A 78 33.50 6.60 14.86
N VAL A 79 33.30 5.30 14.65
CA VAL A 79 32.19 4.55 15.25
C VAL A 79 32.39 4.43 16.76
N GLU A 80 33.61 4.14 17.20
CA GLU A 80 33.94 4.01 18.63
C GLU A 80 33.77 5.35 19.37
N GLN A 81 34.17 6.47 18.76
CA GLN A 81 33.94 7.81 19.33
C GLN A 81 32.44 8.15 19.45
N LEU A 82 31.64 7.78 18.44
CA LEU A 82 30.19 7.98 18.47
C LEU A 82 29.49 7.07 19.48
N LEU A 83 30.04 5.87 19.73
CA LEU A 83 29.54 4.96 20.77
C LEU A 83 29.81 5.50 22.18
N GLN A 84 30.96 6.13 22.41
CA GLN A 84 31.27 6.78 23.70
C GLN A 84 30.30 7.94 24.01
N ARG A 85 29.80 8.62 22.98
CA ARG A 85 28.80 9.71 23.10
C ARG A 85 27.49 9.35 22.40
N PHE A 86 26.95 8.17 22.72
CA PHE A 86 25.79 7.61 22.02
C PHE A 86 24.55 8.51 22.06
N GLU A 87 24.27 9.17 23.19
CA GLU A 87 23.10 10.06 23.32
C GLU A 87 23.25 11.29 22.41
N ASP A 88 24.40 11.98 22.46
CA ASP A 88 24.71 13.07 21.54
C ASP A 88 24.66 12.63 20.07
N ALA A 89 25.13 11.41 19.78
CA ALA A 89 25.13 10.84 18.44
C ALA A 89 23.71 10.55 17.94
N ASN A 90 22.83 10.06 18.83
CA ASN A 90 21.42 9.84 18.52
C ASN A 90 20.68 11.15 18.23
N ASP A 91 20.90 12.18 19.06
CA ASP A 91 20.25 13.49 18.90
C ASP A 91 20.70 14.21 17.62
N LYS A 92 21.97 14.02 17.24
CA LYS A 92 22.54 14.54 15.98
C LYS A 92 22.19 13.69 14.75
N GLY A 93 21.45 12.60 14.90
CA GLY A 93 21.01 11.74 13.80
C GLY A 93 22.08 10.82 13.21
N HIS A 94 23.16 10.53 13.95
CA HIS A 94 24.18 9.55 13.56
C HIS A 94 23.74 8.10 13.81
N VAL A 95 22.66 7.91 14.59
CA VAL A 95 22.14 6.58 14.96
C VAL A 95 20.87 6.30 14.17
N LEU A 96 20.73 5.07 13.68
CA LEU A 96 19.49 4.60 13.06
C LEU A 96 18.41 4.38 14.11
N ASN A 97 17.67 5.43 14.45
CA ASN A 97 16.63 5.42 15.49
C ASN A 97 15.20 5.30 14.96
N LYS A 98 15.02 5.11 13.65
CA LYS A 98 13.71 4.98 13.01
C LYS A 98 13.70 3.83 12.01
N GLN A 99 12.55 3.16 11.93
CA GLN A 99 12.26 2.15 10.93
C GLN A 99 11.20 2.67 9.98
N THR A 100 11.52 2.71 8.69
CA THR A 100 10.56 3.11 7.66
C THR A 100 9.72 1.91 7.26
N LEU A 101 8.40 2.03 7.39
CA LEU A 101 7.42 1.12 6.81
C LEU A 101 6.94 1.74 5.51
N GLY A 102 6.97 0.97 4.42
CA GLY A 102 6.55 1.43 3.10
C GLY A 102 5.53 0.50 2.48
N GLY A 103 4.61 1.05 1.70
CA GLY A 103 3.59 0.31 0.99
C GLY A 103 3.05 1.08 -0.21
N GLN A 104 2.30 0.38 -1.07
CA GLN A 104 1.61 0.96 -2.21
C GLN A 104 0.10 0.77 -2.03
N ILE A 105 -0.67 1.83 -2.28
CA ILE A 105 -2.14 1.78 -2.29
C ILE A 105 -2.60 0.94 -3.47
N MET A 106 -3.27 -0.18 -3.17
CA MET A 106 -4.02 -0.92 -4.16
C MET A 106 -5.29 -0.15 -4.46
N LYS A 107 -5.41 0.37 -5.68
CA LYS A 107 -6.62 1.06 -6.15
C LYS A 107 -7.69 0.04 -6.49
N ASP A 108 -8.95 0.42 -6.31
CA ASP A 108 -10.08 -0.39 -6.76
C ASP A 108 -10.01 -0.59 -8.27
N GLU A 109 -9.96 -1.84 -8.71
CA GLU A 109 -10.04 -2.21 -10.13
C GLU A 109 -11.42 -2.80 -10.44
N THR A 110 -11.94 -2.49 -11.63
CA THR A 110 -13.21 -3.02 -12.13
C THR A 110 -13.17 -4.55 -12.13
N GLY A 111 -14.08 -5.19 -11.38
CA GLY A 111 -14.17 -6.65 -11.24
C GLY A 111 -13.61 -7.20 -9.91
N LYS A 112 -12.97 -6.38 -9.08
CA LYS A 112 -12.58 -6.74 -7.70
C LYS A 112 -13.64 -6.29 -6.68
N PRO A 113 -13.76 -6.96 -5.52
CA PRO A 113 -14.73 -6.58 -4.50
C PRO A 113 -14.45 -5.17 -3.98
N ILE A 114 -15.52 -4.39 -3.80
CA ILE A 114 -15.44 -3.04 -3.22
C ILE A 114 -15.46 -3.18 -1.70
N TYR A 115 -14.42 -2.67 -1.03
CA TYR A 115 -14.33 -2.69 0.42
C TYR A 115 -14.98 -1.43 1.02
N MET A 116 -15.75 -1.62 2.08
CA MET A 116 -16.40 -0.55 2.84
C MET A 116 -16.15 -0.75 4.34
N LEU A 117 -16.00 0.36 5.06
CA LEU A 117 -15.90 0.40 6.51
C LEU A 117 -17.30 0.65 7.08
N GLY A 118 -17.76 -0.24 7.95
CA GLY A 118 -19.02 -0.08 8.68
C GLY A 118 -18.77 0.52 10.06
N SER A 119 -19.36 1.67 10.37
CA SER A 119 -19.41 2.21 11.72
C SER A 119 -20.82 2.03 12.31
N TYR A 120 -20.87 1.54 13.55
CA TYR A 120 -22.13 1.25 14.24
C TYR A 120 -22.45 2.34 15.25
N ARG A 121 -23.69 2.82 15.23
CA ARG A 121 -24.22 3.76 16.23
C ARG A 121 -25.63 3.37 16.63
N GLY A 122 -25.77 2.77 17.81
CA GLY A 122 -27.08 2.44 18.37
C GLY A 122 -27.80 1.35 17.58
N LYS A 123 -28.62 1.70 16.57
CA LYS A 123 -29.28 0.76 15.66
C LYS A 123 -28.97 1.02 14.18
N GLU A 124 -28.06 1.95 13.90
CA GLU A 124 -27.70 2.38 12.55
C GLU A 124 -26.32 1.86 12.16
N LEU A 125 -26.18 1.44 10.90
CA LEU A 125 -24.92 1.05 10.27
C LEU A 125 -24.58 2.06 9.18
N HIS A 126 -23.52 2.84 9.37
CA HIS A 126 -23.03 3.78 8.38
C HIS A 126 -21.90 3.14 7.59
N LEU A 127 -22.02 3.10 6.27
CA LEU A 127 -21.01 2.54 5.37
C LEU A 127 -20.21 3.66 4.71
N THR A 128 -18.89 3.60 4.86
CA THR A 128 -17.95 4.50 4.19
C THR A 128 -17.08 3.70 3.24
N LYS A 129 -17.06 4.07 1.96
CA LYS A 129 -16.22 3.38 0.97
C LYS A 129 -14.73 3.60 1.29
N ILE A 130 -13.95 2.52 1.27
CA ILE A 130 -12.49 2.58 1.39
C ILE A 130 -11.91 2.90 0.02
N ALA A 131 -11.09 3.94 -0.08
CA ALA A 131 -10.50 4.37 -1.36
C ALA A 131 -9.35 3.47 -1.85
N GLY A 132 -8.75 2.72 -0.94
CA GLY A 132 -7.70 1.76 -1.24
C GLY A 132 -7.14 1.14 0.03
N ILE A 133 -6.53 -0.03 -0.13
CA ILE A 133 -5.90 -0.78 0.96
C ILE A 133 -4.38 -0.75 0.74
N VAL A 134 -3.64 -0.55 1.83
CA VAL A 134 -2.18 -0.53 1.81
C VAL A 134 -1.66 -1.60 2.75
N GLN A 135 -0.80 -2.47 2.22
CA GLN A 135 -0.03 -3.37 3.05
C GLN A 135 1.34 -2.73 3.33
N MET A 136 1.54 -2.31 4.57
CA MET A 136 2.82 -1.74 5.01
C MET A 136 3.83 -2.86 5.26
N ARG A 137 5.03 -2.72 4.70
CA ARG A 137 6.15 -3.65 4.93
C ARG A 137 7.39 -2.88 5.40
N PRO A 138 8.23 -3.46 6.26
CA PRO A 138 9.53 -2.90 6.59
C PRO A 138 10.36 -2.65 5.33
N GLN A 139 10.84 -1.42 5.17
CA GLN A 139 11.79 -1.05 4.12
C GLN A 139 13.19 -0.94 4.71
N PHE A 140 14.17 -1.48 3.99
CA PHE A 140 15.57 -1.54 4.43
C PHE A 140 16.41 -0.44 3.78
N HIS A 141 16.03 0.82 3.97
CA HIS A 141 16.72 1.97 3.35
C HIS A 141 18.20 2.03 3.69
N HIS A 142 18.59 1.59 4.89
CA HIS A 142 19.99 1.55 5.31
C HIS A 142 20.84 0.57 4.47
N LEU A 143 20.27 -0.53 3.97
CA LEU A 143 21.00 -1.45 3.10
C LEU A 143 21.24 -0.83 1.73
N ASP A 144 20.24 -0.11 1.21
CA ASP A 144 20.36 0.63 -0.04
C ASP A 144 21.41 1.74 0.07
N ALA A 145 21.39 2.52 1.17
CA ALA A 145 22.37 3.56 1.45
C ALA A 145 23.81 3.00 1.56
N VAL A 146 23.97 1.84 2.22
CA VAL A 146 25.27 1.16 2.31
C VAL A 146 25.79 0.78 0.93
N ARG A 147 24.92 0.21 0.10
CA ARG A 147 25.26 -0.20 -1.27
C ARG A 147 25.64 0.99 -2.13
N GLU A 148 24.90 2.09 -2.04
CA GLU A 148 25.19 3.29 -2.82
C GLU A 148 26.50 3.95 -2.39
N LEU A 149 26.76 4.04 -1.08
CA LEU A 149 28.01 4.61 -0.58
C LEU A 149 29.23 3.77 -1.01
N SER A 150 29.10 2.43 -1.00
CA SER A 150 30.13 1.52 -1.53
C SER A 150 30.40 1.77 -3.02
N ASN A 151 29.35 1.88 -3.84
CA ASN A 151 29.49 2.20 -5.26
C ASN A 151 30.11 3.58 -5.50
N ALA A 152 29.71 4.59 -4.73
CA ALA A 152 30.23 5.95 -4.82
C ALA A 152 31.73 6.01 -4.46
N ASN A 153 32.16 5.29 -3.42
CA ASN A 153 33.57 5.20 -3.04
C ASN A 153 34.40 4.49 -4.11
N ARG A 154 33.93 3.35 -4.62
CA ARG A 154 34.61 2.64 -5.73
C ARG A 154 34.74 3.51 -6.98
N ARG A 155 33.73 4.34 -7.25
CA ARG A 155 33.78 5.31 -8.35
C ARG A 155 34.83 6.38 -8.10
N ARG A 156 34.89 6.97 -6.91
CA ARG A 156 35.90 7.96 -6.53
C ARG A 156 37.32 7.38 -6.57
N GLU A 157 37.53 6.16 -6.11
CA GLU A 157 38.81 5.45 -6.18
C GLU A 157 39.25 5.22 -7.62
N ARG A 158 38.32 4.80 -8.49
CA ARG A 158 38.61 4.63 -9.91
C ARG A 158 38.92 5.96 -10.60
N GLU A 159 38.18 7.01 -10.30
CA GLU A 159 38.42 8.37 -10.82
C GLU A 159 39.76 8.95 -10.32
N ALA A 160 40.16 8.62 -9.08
CA ALA A 160 41.46 8.97 -8.52
C ALA A 160 42.62 8.15 -9.12
N ALA A 161 42.41 6.87 -9.42
CA ALA A 161 43.43 5.96 -9.96
C ALA A 161 43.64 6.12 -11.48
N GLU A 162 42.57 6.36 -12.26
CA GLU A 162 42.65 6.49 -13.72
C GLU A 162 42.86 7.94 -14.21
N GLY A 163 42.84 8.91 -13.28
CA GLY A 163 42.83 10.34 -13.58
C GLY A 163 41.52 10.76 -14.24
N ALA A 164 41.04 11.97 -13.95
CA ALA A 164 39.78 12.49 -14.49
C ALA A 164 39.82 12.58 -16.03
N ARG A 165 39.50 11.49 -16.73
CA ARG A 165 39.21 11.54 -18.16
C ARG A 165 37.99 12.41 -18.32
N ALA A 166 38.14 13.50 -19.07
CA ALA A 166 37.07 14.43 -19.38
C ALA A 166 35.84 13.63 -19.84
N ASN A 167 34.81 13.60 -19.01
CA ASN A 167 33.51 13.06 -19.36
C ASN A 167 32.93 13.98 -20.43
N GLU A 168 33.17 13.67 -21.71
CA GLU A 168 32.30 14.13 -22.76
C GLU A 168 30.88 13.62 -22.44
N PRO A 169 29.85 14.48 -22.51
CA PRO A 169 28.49 14.13 -22.17
C PRO A 169 27.94 13.19 -23.25
N ARG A 170 28.27 11.90 -23.16
CA ARG A 170 27.55 10.87 -23.89
C ARG A 170 26.20 10.73 -23.21
N ALA A 171 25.20 11.37 -23.80
CA ALA A 171 23.80 11.08 -23.55
C ALA A 171 23.60 9.59 -23.83
N VAL A 172 23.65 8.77 -22.79
CA VAL A 172 23.25 7.37 -22.85
C VAL A 172 21.74 7.39 -23.01
N GLN A 173 21.27 7.45 -24.26
CA GLN A 173 19.94 6.97 -24.59
C GLN A 173 19.91 5.50 -24.18
N MET A 174 19.33 5.23 -23.01
CA MET A 174 19.05 3.87 -22.56
C MET A 174 17.92 3.30 -23.44
N THR A 175 18.24 2.88 -24.65
CA THR A 175 17.37 2.01 -25.44
C THR A 175 17.56 0.58 -24.94
N ILE A 176 16.94 0.27 -23.81
CA ILE A 176 16.78 -1.12 -23.37
C ILE A 176 15.69 -1.73 -24.25
N LYS A 177 16.10 -2.71 -25.04
CA LYS A 177 15.25 -3.48 -25.97
C LYS A 177 14.04 -4.03 -25.21
N ASN A 178 12.85 -3.59 -25.62
CA ASN A 178 11.57 -4.01 -25.07
C ASN A 178 11.34 -5.49 -25.43
N ASP A 179 11.38 -6.35 -24.43
CA ASP A 179 10.65 -7.61 -24.43
C ASP A 179 9.59 -7.50 -23.32
N ASP A 180 8.36 -7.89 -23.65
CA ASP A 180 7.13 -7.84 -22.85
C ASP A 180 6.50 -6.46 -22.52
N GLY A 181 5.29 -6.26 -23.04
CA GLY A 181 4.46 -5.06 -22.87
C GLY A 181 4.04 -4.76 -21.42
N ASP A 182 4.09 -5.75 -20.52
CA ASP A 182 3.81 -5.57 -19.09
C ASP A 182 4.98 -4.88 -18.35
N SER A 183 6.20 -5.04 -18.88
CA SER A 183 7.39 -4.37 -18.35
C SER A 183 7.39 -2.87 -18.66
N ALA A 184 6.75 -2.44 -19.77
CA ALA A 184 6.72 -1.05 -20.19
C ALA A 184 5.83 -0.19 -19.27
N GLN A 185 4.65 -0.70 -18.89
CA GLN A 185 3.76 -0.04 -17.91
C GLN A 185 4.42 0.07 -16.54
N SER A 186 5.14 -0.99 -16.13
CA SER A 186 5.91 -1.01 -14.89
C SER A 186 7.04 0.02 -14.89
N LYS A 187 7.74 0.21 -16.02
CA LYS A 187 8.80 1.22 -16.16
C LYS A 187 8.26 2.65 -16.11
N GLU A 188 7.19 2.95 -16.84
CA GLU A 188 6.58 4.27 -16.82
C GLU A 188 6.01 4.61 -15.43
N PHE A 189 5.44 3.62 -14.74
CA PHE A 189 5.02 3.75 -13.35
C PHE A 189 6.19 4.09 -12.41
N LEU A 190 7.35 3.44 -12.57
CA LEU A 190 8.56 3.75 -11.79
C LEU A 190 9.11 5.15 -12.09
N PHE A 191 9.06 5.61 -13.34
CA PHE A 191 9.45 6.98 -13.71
C PHE A 191 8.52 8.02 -13.09
N ARG A 192 7.19 7.81 -13.18
CA ARG A 192 6.21 8.68 -12.54
C ARG A 192 6.37 8.69 -11.03
N ALA A 193 6.69 7.55 -10.44
CA ALA A 193 7.00 7.46 -9.02
C ALA A 193 8.23 8.29 -8.68
N GLN A 194 9.30 8.23 -9.47
CA GLN A 194 10.52 9.01 -9.25
C GLN A 194 10.28 10.52 -9.39
N GLU A 195 9.50 10.95 -10.38
CA GLU A 195 9.18 12.36 -10.63
C GLU A 195 8.26 12.95 -9.55
N GLU A 196 7.37 12.13 -8.99
CA GLU A 196 6.44 12.56 -7.97
C GLU A 196 7.14 12.83 -6.63
N LYS A 197 7.02 14.09 -6.17
CA LYS A 197 7.59 14.54 -4.91
C LYS A 197 6.82 13.98 -3.71
N TRP A 198 7.57 13.66 -2.66
CA TRP A 198 6.99 13.25 -1.39
C TRP A 198 6.23 14.40 -0.71
N THR A 199 4.95 14.17 -0.42
CA THR A 199 4.14 15.05 0.43
C THR A 199 4.19 14.54 1.86
N LYS A 200 4.64 15.40 2.79
CA LYS A 200 4.69 15.11 4.23
C LYS A 200 3.30 15.33 4.83
N LEU A 201 2.84 14.35 5.60
CA LEU A 201 1.56 14.42 6.34
C LEU A 201 1.86 14.46 7.83
N ARG A 202 1.00 15.13 8.59
CA ARG A 202 1.04 15.07 10.05
C ARG A 202 0.28 13.83 10.49
N TYR A 203 0.90 13.06 11.36
CA TYR A 203 0.26 11.94 12.02
C TYR A 203 -0.47 12.48 13.26
N TYR A 204 -1.73 12.08 13.39
CA TYR A 204 -2.53 12.29 14.59
C TYR A 204 -2.85 10.93 15.16
N ASP A 205 -2.61 10.77 16.45
CA ASP A 205 -2.89 9.53 17.14
C ASP A 205 -4.40 9.33 17.33
N GLU A 206 -4.82 8.09 17.53
CA GLU A 206 -6.22 7.73 17.73
C GLU A 206 -6.85 8.41 18.97
N GLU A 207 -6.03 8.71 19.98
CA GLU A 207 -6.45 9.38 21.21
C GLU A 207 -6.55 10.91 21.07
N THR A 208 -6.19 11.49 19.92
CA THR A 208 -6.20 12.96 19.75
C THR A 208 -7.62 13.46 19.50
N ASP A 209 -8.00 14.59 20.13
CA ASP A 209 -9.31 15.24 19.94
C ASP A 209 -9.64 15.51 18.46
N GLU A 210 -8.64 15.87 17.65
CA GLU A 210 -8.78 16.10 16.21
C GLU A 210 -9.18 14.81 15.45
N ALA A 211 -8.69 13.65 15.89
CA ALA A 211 -9.04 12.36 15.33
C ALA A 211 -10.48 11.99 15.68
N PHE A 212 -10.90 12.20 16.93
CA PHE A 212 -12.29 12.03 17.36
C PHE A 212 -13.25 12.96 16.61
N ALA A 213 -12.91 14.23 16.46
CA ALA A 213 -13.73 15.19 15.72
C ALA A 213 -13.89 14.76 14.25
N THR A 214 -12.80 14.35 13.60
CA THR A 214 -12.82 13.89 12.21
C THR A 214 -13.60 12.58 12.05
N TYR A 215 -13.47 11.66 12.99
CA TYR A 215 -14.26 10.43 13.03
C TYR A 215 -15.76 10.73 13.10
N HIS A 216 -16.17 11.58 14.04
CA HIS A 216 -17.57 11.95 14.19
C HIS A 216 -18.15 12.74 13.02
N ASP A 217 -17.32 13.52 12.33
CA ASP A 217 -17.72 14.30 11.16
C ASP A 217 -17.85 13.48 9.88
N LYS A 218 -16.91 12.55 9.63
CA LYS A 218 -16.81 11.87 8.33
C LYS A 218 -17.39 10.46 8.30
N MET A 219 -17.44 9.76 9.43
CA MET A 219 -17.92 8.37 9.47
C MET A 219 -19.44 8.27 9.62
N PHE A 220 -20.10 9.31 10.13
CA PHE A 220 -21.54 9.32 10.36
C PHE A 220 -22.25 10.28 9.41
N VAL A 221 -23.35 9.82 8.83
CA VAL A 221 -24.27 10.70 8.10
C VAL A 221 -25.09 11.46 9.14
N ARG A 222 -24.97 12.79 9.17
CA ARG A 222 -25.64 13.64 10.17
C ARG A 222 -27.15 13.70 10.04
N ASP A 223 -27.65 13.58 8.81
CA ASP A 223 -29.07 13.66 8.50
C ASP A 223 -29.54 12.34 7.89
N VAL A 224 -29.99 11.43 8.75
CA VAL A 224 -30.51 10.11 8.36
C VAL A 224 -31.90 10.24 7.73
N GLU A 225 -32.65 11.28 8.09
CA GLU A 225 -34.04 11.48 7.64
C GLU A 225 -34.12 12.05 6.22
N ASN A 226 -33.23 12.99 5.86
CA ASN A 226 -33.09 13.48 4.48
C ASN A 226 -31.99 12.77 3.67
N ALA A 227 -31.36 11.73 4.22
CA ALA A 227 -30.39 10.95 3.47
C ALA A 227 -31.02 10.37 2.20
N ALA A 228 -30.32 10.48 1.08
CA ALA A 228 -30.76 9.88 -0.18
C ALA A 228 -30.90 8.36 0.00
N LYS A 229 -32.15 7.88 0.00
CA LYS A 229 -32.43 6.44 0.03
C LYS A 229 -31.81 5.79 -1.20
N LEU A 230 -30.77 4.99 -0.98
CA LEU A 230 -30.11 4.23 -2.04
C LEU A 230 -31.10 3.19 -2.57
N ARG A 231 -31.59 3.41 -3.79
CA ARG A 231 -32.35 2.40 -4.54
C ARG A 231 -31.39 1.71 -5.49
N SER A 232 -31.43 0.39 -5.53
CA SER A 232 -30.75 -0.36 -6.59
C SER A 232 -31.32 0.09 -7.93
N SER A 233 -30.48 0.58 -8.82
CA SER A 233 -30.88 0.97 -10.18
C SER A 233 -31.15 -0.24 -11.07
N MET A 234 -30.83 -1.45 -10.61
CA MET A 234 -30.91 -2.70 -11.36
C MET A 234 -32.05 -3.56 -10.82
N THR A 235 -32.77 -4.20 -11.73
CA THR A 235 -33.72 -5.28 -11.39
C THR A 235 -32.96 -6.55 -11.02
N ASN A 236 -33.61 -7.49 -10.32
CA ASN A 236 -32.99 -8.74 -9.88
C ASN A 236 -32.34 -9.51 -11.05
N GLU A 237 -33.01 -9.57 -12.20
CA GLU A 237 -32.48 -10.22 -13.42
C GLU A 237 -31.21 -9.52 -13.94
N GLN A 238 -31.21 -8.18 -13.97
CA GLN A 238 -30.04 -7.40 -14.40
C GLN A 238 -28.87 -7.54 -13.43
N TYR A 239 -29.16 -7.65 -12.13
CA TYR A 239 -28.15 -7.91 -11.11
C TYR A 239 -27.54 -9.30 -11.29
N LEU A 240 -28.35 -10.33 -11.47
CA LEU A 240 -27.89 -11.70 -11.73
C LEU A 240 -27.04 -11.79 -13.00
N ASP A 241 -27.47 -11.13 -14.08
CA ASP A 241 -26.69 -11.06 -15.31
C ASP A 241 -25.36 -10.31 -15.11
N ALA A 242 -25.34 -9.23 -14.32
CA ALA A 242 -24.15 -8.44 -14.06
C ALA A 242 -23.13 -9.10 -13.11
N ILE A 243 -23.59 -9.93 -12.15
CA ILE A 243 -22.70 -10.70 -11.27
C ILE A 243 -22.29 -12.04 -11.88
N SER A 244 -23.03 -12.55 -12.86
CA SER A 244 -22.66 -13.75 -13.58
C SER A 244 -21.46 -13.47 -14.50
N ALA A 245 -20.47 -14.36 -14.50
CA ALA A 245 -19.34 -14.26 -15.42
C ALA A 245 -19.86 -14.23 -16.88
N GLU A 246 -19.20 -13.44 -17.75
CA GLU A 246 -19.54 -13.41 -19.19
C GLU A 246 -19.65 -14.83 -19.72
N HIS A 247 -20.88 -15.23 -20.06
CA HIS A 247 -21.16 -16.56 -20.58
C HIS A 247 -20.64 -16.63 -22.01
N HIS A 248 -19.37 -17.03 -22.18
CA HIS A 248 -18.84 -17.40 -23.49
C HIS A 248 -19.45 -18.75 -23.88
N ASP A 249 -20.67 -18.71 -24.42
CA ASP A 249 -21.31 -19.85 -25.07
C ASP A 249 -20.65 -20.06 -26.45
N PRO A 250 -19.84 -21.12 -26.66
CA PRO A 250 -19.29 -21.42 -27.98
C PRO A 250 -20.37 -21.81 -29.00
N SER A 251 -21.65 -21.88 -28.58
CA SER A 251 -22.78 -22.25 -29.42
C SER A 251 -23.73 -21.11 -29.79
N GLY A 252 -23.37 -19.84 -29.63
CA GLY A 252 -24.04 -18.73 -30.34
C GLY A 252 -25.56 -18.61 -30.17
N ARG A 253 -26.18 -19.27 -29.18
CA ARG A 253 -27.62 -19.20 -28.93
C ARG A 253 -27.92 -18.09 -27.95
N SER A 254 -27.75 -16.86 -28.44
CA SER A 254 -28.23 -15.68 -27.71
C SER A 254 -29.75 -15.69 -27.62
N LYS A 255 -30.23 -15.35 -26.42
CA LYS A 255 -31.60 -14.94 -26.05
C LYS A 255 -32.60 -16.09 -25.81
N LYS A 256 -32.78 -16.46 -24.53
CA LYS A 256 -34.05 -17.02 -24.08
C LYS A 256 -35.16 -15.98 -24.33
N LYS A 257 -36.28 -16.41 -24.91
CA LYS A 257 -37.41 -15.54 -25.24
C LYS A 257 -37.93 -14.85 -23.97
N PRO A 258 -38.39 -13.58 -24.06
CA PRO A 258 -38.95 -12.89 -22.91
C PRO A 258 -40.13 -13.69 -22.34
N LEU A 259 -40.23 -13.71 -21.01
CA LEU A 259 -41.27 -14.40 -20.26
C LEU A 259 -42.66 -13.89 -20.69
N THR A 260 -43.60 -14.82 -20.80
CA THR A 260 -44.97 -14.47 -21.19
C THR A 260 -45.70 -13.79 -20.03
N LYS A 261 -46.69 -12.94 -20.32
CA LYS A 261 -47.48 -12.19 -19.32
C LYS A 261 -48.02 -13.06 -18.18
N ARG A 262 -48.37 -14.31 -18.46
CA ARG A 262 -48.83 -15.31 -17.46
C ARG A 262 -47.74 -15.81 -16.52
N GLN A 263 -46.48 -15.79 -16.94
CA GLN A 263 -45.35 -16.18 -16.10
C GLN A 263 -44.91 -15.03 -15.20
N MET A 264 -44.97 -13.79 -15.70
CA MET A 264 -44.75 -12.60 -14.85
C MET A 264 -45.77 -12.51 -13.72
N GLN A 265 -47.05 -12.72 -14.05
CA GLN A 265 -48.12 -12.65 -13.05
C GLN A 265 -48.02 -13.73 -11.97
N ARG A 266 -47.50 -14.92 -12.30
CA ARG A 266 -47.29 -16.00 -11.33
C ARG A 266 -46.15 -15.71 -10.35
N ILE A 267 -45.17 -14.90 -10.76
CA ILE A 267 -44.03 -14.50 -9.90
C ILE A 267 -44.47 -13.35 -8.97
N GLU A 268 -45.26 -12.41 -9.48
CA GLU A 268 -45.93 -11.39 -8.64
C GLU A 268 -46.84 -12.04 -7.59
N ASP A 269 -47.68 -13.00 -7.99
CA ASP A 269 -48.59 -13.69 -7.07
C ASP A 269 -47.83 -14.55 -6.03
N SER A 270 -46.60 -15.00 -6.32
CA SER A 270 -45.80 -15.79 -5.36
C SER A 270 -45.02 -14.92 -4.37
N ASP A 271 -44.60 -13.72 -4.79
CA ASP A 271 -43.93 -12.76 -3.89
C ASP A 271 -44.92 -12.11 -2.91
N GLU A 272 -46.22 -12.06 -3.25
CA GLU A 272 -47.27 -11.54 -2.36
C GLU A 272 -47.79 -12.61 -1.37
N SER A 273 -47.64 -13.90 -1.67
CA SER A 273 -48.09 -15.00 -0.77
C SER A 273 -47.16 -15.31 0.40
N ASP A 274 -45.90 -14.86 0.35
CA ASP A 274 -44.90 -15.13 1.40
C ASP A 274 -44.90 -14.08 2.53
N ILE A 275 -45.91 -13.18 2.59
CA ILE A 275 -46.02 -12.12 3.61
C ILE A 275 -47.10 -12.39 4.67
N ASP A 276 -48.02 -13.35 4.49
CA ASP A 276 -49.19 -13.54 5.38
C ASP A 276 -49.30 -14.93 6.04
N GLU A 277 -48.19 -15.60 6.37
CA GLU A 277 -48.26 -16.86 7.16
C GLU A 277 -47.16 -16.96 8.23
N ASP A 278 -47.16 -16.04 9.19
CA ASP A 278 -46.54 -16.27 10.51
C ASP A 278 -47.28 -15.46 11.58
N GLY A 279 -48.31 -16.05 12.18
CA GLY A 279 -48.93 -15.48 13.37
C GLY A 279 -50.35 -15.95 13.71
N HIS A 280 -50.53 -17.22 14.06
CA HIS A 280 -51.59 -17.60 15.00
C HIS A 280 -51.39 -18.99 15.61
N ASP A 281 -50.59 -19.06 16.68
CA ASP A 281 -50.70 -20.15 17.66
C ASP A 281 -52.00 -19.93 18.47
N LYS A 282 -52.99 -20.81 18.26
CA LYS A 282 -54.17 -20.93 19.12
C LYS A 282 -53.98 -22.11 20.05
N ASP A 283 -53.56 -21.80 21.27
CA ASP A 283 -53.71 -22.67 22.42
C ASP A 283 -55.18 -22.66 22.85
N ALA A 284 -55.88 -23.79 22.66
CA ALA A 284 -57.24 -24.00 23.12
C ALA A 284 -57.37 -25.44 23.63
N GLY A 285 -57.56 -25.53 24.95
CA GLY A 285 -57.50 -26.77 25.71
C GLY A 285 -58.62 -27.76 25.41
N ALA A 286 -58.26 -29.03 25.50
CA ALA A 286 -59.17 -30.15 25.52
C ALA A 286 -59.24 -30.73 26.95
N GLN A 287 -60.26 -30.33 27.70
CA GLN A 287 -60.89 -31.23 28.68
C GLN A 287 -62.00 -31.97 27.96
N LEU A 288 -62.05 -33.29 28.08
CA LEU A 288 -63.28 -34.07 28.25
C LEU A 288 -62.94 -35.50 28.70
N GLU A 289 -63.61 -35.89 29.79
CA GLU A 289 -63.59 -37.16 30.50
C GLU A 289 -64.01 -38.37 29.64
N GLY A 290 -63.65 -39.57 30.11
CA GLY A 290 -64.35 -40.80 29.73
C GLY A 290 -63.68 -42.11 30.15
N ASP A 291 -64.08 -42.62 31.32
CA ASP A 291 -64.20 -44.05 31.67
C ASP A 291 -62.97 -44.99 31.61
N ARG A 292 -62.39 -45.29 32.80
CA ARG A 292 -62.48 -46.59 33.51
C ARG A 292 -61.51 -46.68 34.68
#